data_AF-A0A554IU07-F1
#
_entry.id   AF-A0A554IU07-F1
#
_cell.length_a   1.000
_cell.length_b   1.000
_cell.length_c   1.000
_cell.angle_alpha   90.00
_cell.angle_beta   90.00
_cell.angle_gamma   90.00
#
_symmetry.space_group_name_H-M   'P 1'
#
loop_
_entity.id
_entity.type
_entity.pdbx_description
1 polymer ?
#
loop_
_entity_poly.entity_id
_entity_poly.type
_entity_poly.pdbx_seq_one_letter_code
_entity_poly.pdbx_strand_id
1 'polypeptide(L)'
;MSLFEKNTGSEDLLHLFGKKWKLPGEKAVSNIAKTLSLTERVVFILLIAVFAFSSLFLLWKVSQAFMVEVPERGGSLVEGIVGSPRFINPLLAETDADQDLTALVYSGLLKATPEGEPAGDLSESYSVSPDGLTYTFRLKEDIYFHDGEPVTAEDVEFTILKAQDPILKSPRRINWESVGVRVIDKEEIEFTLPHPYAPFLENATMGVLPKHLWKNLEPEQFAGSLLNAEPVGSGPYRVKKIKRGSDGLPIYYELTAFKKYASGEPYIRNLILKMFSNEKDLISAFKKGEVESINGISPQEARVFEKRKEIQLLTRPLPRIFGAFFNQNQATVFANKEVREALTISLDKEEFVEKILAGYGITINSPVPLSYLKNRNQDNRQESLSRLEGAKSIL
;
A
#
# COMPACT_ATOMS: atom_id res chain seq x y z
N MET A 1 0.33 26.16 -21.85
CA MET A 1 -0.70 25.53 -21.00
C MET A 1 -1.77 26.57 -20.72
N SER A 2 -2.74 26.88 -21.58
CA SER A 2 -3.61 26.04 -22.42
C SER A 2 -4.31 24.92 -21.65
N LEU A 3 -5.65 24.96 -21.70
CA LEU A 3 -6.64 23.96 -21.31
C LEU A 3 -7.12 23.97 -19.85
N PHE A 4 -7.82 25.04 -19.47
CA PHE A 4 -9.03 24.91 -18.66
C PHE A 4 -10.23 25.25 -19.56
N GLU A 5 -10.73 24.24 -20.26
CA GLU A 5 -12.00 24.34 -20.99
C GLU A 5 -13.14 24.45 -19.97
N LYS A 6 -13.81 25.60 -20.01
CA LYS A 6 -15.09 25.83 -19.36
C LYS A 6 -16.09 24.80 -19.92
N ASN A 7 -16.72 24.09 -19.00
CA ASN A 7 -17.89 23.24 -19.21
C ASN A 7 -19.01 24.06 -19.89
N THR A 8 -19.18 23.92 -21.21
CA THR A 8 -20.20 24.59 -22.04
C THR A 8 -21.36 23.66 -22.45
N GLY A 9 -21.46 22.46 -21.86
CA GLY A 9 -22.45 21.47 -22.30
C GLY A 9 -23.92 21.83 -22.08
N SER A 10 -24.26 22.78 -21.20
CA SER A 10 -25.68 23.08 -20.90
C SER A 10 -26.34 24.06 -21.87
N GLU A 11 -25.59 24.99 -22.48
CA GLU A 11 -26.16 25.98 -23.41
C GLU A 11 -26.36 25.45 -24.84
N ASP A 12 -25.49 24.55 -25.31
CA ASP A 12 -25.59 23.95 -26.65
C ASP A 12 -26.75 22.94 -26.79
N LEU A 13 -27.16 22.29 -25.69
CA LEU A 13 -28.28 21.35 -25.71
C LEU A 13 -29.63 22.05 -25.94
N LEU A 14 -29.80 23.29 -25.46
CA LEU A 14 -31.04 24.05 -25.63
C LEU A 14 -31.27 24.46 -27.10
N HIS A 15 -30.20 24.65 -27.88
CA HIS A 15 -30.29 24.98 -29.31
C HIS A 15 -30.72 23.79 -30.19
N LEU A 16 -30.54 22.55 -29.72
CA LEU A 16 -30.96 21.33 -30.43
C LEU A 16 -32.48 21.09 -30.36
N PHE A 17 -33.14 21.49 -29.25
CA PHE A 17 -34.58 21.32 -29.08
C PHE A 17 -35.44 22.37 -29.84
N GLY A 18 -34.84 23.49 -30.27
CA GLY A 18 -35.52 24.54 -31.03
C GLY A 18 -35.52 24.35 -32.56
N LYS A 19 -34.75 23.40 -33.09
CA LYS A 19 -34.58 23.20 -34.54
C LYS A 19 -35.66 22.24 -35.06
N LYS A 20 -36.51 22.67 -36.00
CA LYS A 20 -37.43 21.75 -36.70
C LYS A 20 -36.64 20.86 -37.65
N TRP A 21 -36.40 19.62 -37.24
CA TRP A 21 -35.77 18.60 -38.07
C TRP A 21 -36.76 18.13 -39.15
N LYS A 22 -36.54 18.53 -40.41
CA LYS A 22 -37.24 17.94 -41.55
C LYS A 22 -36.57 16.62 -41.89
N LEU A 23 -37.19 15.51 -41.46
CA LEU A 23 -36.69 14.18 -41.75
C LEU A 23 -36.95 13.86 -43.25
N PRO A 24 -35.96 13.34 -43.99
CA PRO A 24 -36.19 12.83 -45.34
C PRO A 24 -37.31 11.77 -45.31
N GLY A 25 -38.41 12.00 -46.02
CA GLY A 25 -39.57 11.08 -46.04
C GLY A 25 -40.69 11.39 -45.04
N GLU A 26 -40.63 12.47 -44.26
CA GLU A 26 -41.67 12.86 -43.29
C GLU A 26 -43.09 12.90 -43.90
N LYS A 27 -43.23 13.46 -45.11
CA LYS A 27 -44.50 13.47 -45.85
C LYS A 27 -44.98 12.07 -46.21
N ALA A 28 -44.08 11.16 -46.59
CA ALA A 28 -44.40 9.78 -46.93
C ALA A 28 -44.87 8.98 -45.71
N VAL A 29 -44.18 9.11 -44.56
CA VAL A 29 -44.59 8.47 -43.30
C VAL A 29 -45.94 9.01 -42.82
N SER A 30 -46.17 10.33 -42.92
CA SER A 30 -47.46 10.93 -42.56
C SER A 30 -48.62 10.46 -43.45
N ASN A 31 -48.35 10.21 -44.73
CA ASN A 31 -49.34 9.73 -45.68
C ASN A 31 -49.66 8.25 -45.46
N ILE A 32 -48.64 7.42 -45.20
CA ILE A 32 -48.82 6.00 -44.82
C ILE A 32 -49.60 5.89 -43.51
N ALA A 33 -49.28 6.70 -42.50
CA ALA A 33 -50.03 6.72 -41.25
C ALA A 33 -51.51 7.09 -41.46
N LYS A 34 -51.81 7.98 -42.43
CA LYS A 34 -53.18 8.39 -42.76
C LYS A 34 -53.99 7.29 -43.45
N THR A 35 -53.35 6.38 -44.20
CA THR A 35 -54.02 5.27 -44.91
C THR A 35 -54.28 4.03 -44.04
N LEU A 36 -53.68 3.95 -42.85
CA LEU A 36 -53.86 2.83 -41.91
C LEU A 36 -55.16 2.95 -41.10
N SER A 37 -55.80 1.81 -40.83
CA SER A 37 -56.92 1.68 -39.89
C SER A 37 -56.48 1.95 -38.44
N LEU A 38 -57.44 2.15 -37.53
CA LEU A 38 -57.16 2.41 -36.11
C LEU A 38 -56.26 1.33 -35.48
N THR A 39 -56.54 0.05 -35.74
CA THR A 39 -55.77 -1.08 -35.22
C THR A 39 -54.34 -1.11 -35.77
N GLU A 40 -54.18 -0.85 -37.07
CA GLU A 40 -52.86 -0.83 -37.72
C GLU A 40 -52.00 0.35 -37.26
N ARG A 41 -52.60 1.51 -36.99
CA ARG A 41 -51.88 2.65 -36.39
C ARG A 41 -51.35 2.33 -35.00
N VAL A 42 -52.15 1.66 -34.17
CA VAL A 42 -51.71 1.25 -32.82
C VAL A 42 -50.53 0.28 -32.93
N VAL A 43 -50.63 -0.74 -33.77
CA VAL A 43 -49.53 -1.70 -34.01
C VAL A 43 -48.28 -1.01 -34.55
N PHE A 44 -48.42 -0.09 -35.51
CA PHE A 44 -47.30 0.65 -36.08
C PHE A 44 -46.58 1.54 -35.05
N ILE A 45 -47.32 2.25 -34.19
CA ILE A 45 -46.75 3.04 -33.10
C ILE A 45 -46.04 2.13 -32.09
N LEU A 46 -46.62 0.98 -31.77
CA LEU A 46 -46.03 0.02 -30.82
C LEU A 46 -44.71 -0.55 -31.37
N LEU A 47 -44.64 -0.89 -32.65
CA LEU A 47 -43.41 -1.34 -33.31
C LEU A 47 -42.34 -0.25 -33.35
N ILE A 48 -42.71 1.01 -33.62
CA ILE A 48 -41.77 2.14 -33.54
C ILE A 48 -41.25 2.32 -32.12
N ALA A 49 -42.12 2.21 -31.10
CA ALA A 49 -41.73 2.34 -29.71
C ALA A 49 -40.76 1.21 -29.31
N VAL A 50 -41.03 -0.04 -29.70
CA VAL A 50 -40.13 -1.18 -29.47
C VAL A 50 -38.80 -1.00 -30.19
N PHE A 51 -38.82 -0.56 -31.45
CA PHE A 51 -37.61 -0.29 -32.22
C PHE A 51 -36.77 0.82 -31.59
N ALA A 52 -37.40 1.93 -31.17
CA ALA A 52 -36.72 3.03 -30.50
C ALA A 52 -36.12 2.59 -29.16
N PHE A 53 -36.88 1.84 -28.35
CA PHE A 53 -36.41 1.30 -27.07
C PHE A 53 -35.25 0.32 -27.27
N SER A 54 -35.37 -0.61 -28.22
CA SER A 54 -34.30 -1.57 -28.55
C SER A 54 -33.05 -0.86 -29.05
N SER A 55 -33.20 0.19 -29.86
CA SER A 55 -32.07 0.99 -30.36
C SER A 55 -31.38 1.74 -29.22
N LEU A 56 -32.14 2.37 -28.32
CA LEU A 56 -31.60 3.02 -27.12
C LEU A 56 -30.90 2.03 -26.19
N PHE A 57 -31.49 0.85 -25.99
CA PHE A 57 -30.88 -0.21 -25.18
C PHE A 57 -29.58 -0.73 -25.81
N LEU A 58 -29.55 -0.91 -27.13
CA LEU A 58 -28.33 -1.32 -27.85
C LEU A 58 -27.24 -0.24 -27.75
N LEU A 59 -27.61 1.03 -27.94
CA LEU A 59 -26.69 2.16 -27.77
C LEU A 59 -26.15 2.25 -26.34
N TRP A 60 -26.99 2.02 -25.34
CA TRP A 60 -26.56 1.97 -23.94
C TRP A 60 -25.60 0.80 -23.67
N LYS A 61 -25.87 -0.39 -24.22
CA LYS A 61 -24.98 -1.56 -24.12
C LYS A 61 -23.63 -1.32 -24.81
N VAL A 62 -23.64 -0.74 -26.00
CA VAL A 62 -22.44 -0.34 -26.74
C VAL A 62 -21.66 0.69 -25.93
N SER A 63 -22.33 1.72 -25.40
CA SER A 63 -21.71 2.74 -24.56
C SER A 63 -21.06 2.12 -23.32
N GLN A 64 -21.74 1.22 -22.61
CA GLN A 64 -21.19 0.50 -21.45
C GLN A 64 -19.99 -0.38 -21.82
N ALA A 65 -20.01 -1.03 -22.99
CA ALA A 65 -18.89 -1.83 -23.47
C ALA A 65 -17.63 -1.01 -23.81
N PHE A 66 -17.80 0.29 -24.09
CA PHE A 66 -16.71 1.23 -24.39
C PHE A 66 -16.39 2.19 -23.22
N MET A 67 -17.10 2.10 -22.10
CA MET A 67 -16.77 2.85 -20.89
C MET A 67 -15.61 2.17 -20.16
N VAL A 68 -14.62 2.96 -19.76
CA VAL A 68 -13.53 2.52 -18.89
C VAL A 68 -13.69 3.25 -17.57
N GLU A 69 -13.73 2.50 -16.47
CA GLU A 69 -13.70 3.07 -15.13
C GLU A 69 -12.34 3.74 -14.92
N VAL A 70 -12.36 5.05 -14.69
CA VAL A 70 -11.17 5.83 -14.34
C VAL A 70 -11.29 6.28 -12.88
N PRO A 71 -10.20 6.26 -12.10
CA PRO A 71 -10.27 6.69 -10.70
C PRO A 71 -10.63 8.19 -10.62
N GLU A 72 -11.60 8.52 -9.78
CA GLU A 72 -11.93 9.91 -9.49
C GLU A 72 -11.03 10.45 -8.36
N ARG A 73 -10.55 11.70 -8.51
CA ARG A 73 -9.75 12.37 -7.48
C ARG A 73 -10.66 13.04 -6.46
N GLY A 74 -10.52 12.69 -5.18
CA GLY A 74 -11.32 13.28 -4.12
C GLY A 74 -11.57 12.34 -2.96
N GLY A 75 -12.70 12.53 -2.30
CA GLY A 75 -13.12 11.69 -1.19
C GLY A 75 -12.25 11.83 0.06
N SER A 76 -12.64 11.08 1.09
CA SER A 76 -11.85 10.83 2.28
C SER A 76 -11.97 9.36 2.61
N LEU A 77 -10.93 8.77 3.19
CA LEU A 77 -10.96 7.42 3.74
C LEU A 77 -10.65 7.50 5.23
N VAL A 78 -11.51 6.91 6.06
CA VAL A 78 -11.26 6.75 7.50
C VAL A 78 -10.76 5.35 7.76
N GLU A 79 -9.49 5.21 8.12
CA GLU A 79 -8.87 3.95 8.46
C GLU A 79 -8.58 3.88 9.96
N GLY A 80 -8.95 2.75 10.57
CA GLY A 80 -8.63 2.46 11.96
C GLY A 80 -7.34 1.66 12.06
N ILE A 81 -6.46 2.07 12.98
CA ILE A 81 -5.19 1.38 13.26
C ILE A 81 -5.06 1.08 14.76
N VAL A 82 -4.33 0.03 15.10
CA VAL A 82 -4.01 -0.31 16.50
C VAL A 82 -2.72 0.39 16.90
N GLY A 83 -2.74 1.00 18.09
CA GLY A 83 -1.62 1.76 18.63
C GLY A 83 -1.64 3.23 18.24
N SER A 84 -0.83 4.01 18.93
CA SER A 84 -0.59 5.42 18.61
C SER A 84 0.87 5.57 18.18
N PRO A 85 1.14 6.23 17.05
CA PRO A 85 2.51 6.49 16.65
C PRO A 85 3.18 7.45 17.64
N ARG A 86 4.45 7.15 17.93
CA ARG A 86 5.36 7.97 18.73
C ARG A 86 6.45 8.59 17.86
N PHE A 87 6.90 7.86 16.84
CA PHE A 87 8.01 8.24 15.99
C PHE A 87 7.61 8.15 14.52
N ILE A 88 6.95 9.20 14.00
CA ILE A 88 6.75 9.34 12.56
C ILE A 88 8.06 9.85 11.95
N ASN A 89 9.05 8.98 11.91
CA ASN A 89 10.43 9.30 11.55
C ASN A 89 11.11 8.05 10.93
N PRO A 90 11.63 8.13 9.68
CA PRO A 90 12.29 7.01 9.00
C PRO A 90 13.42 6.34 9.79
N LEU A 91 14.09 7.10 10.67
CA LEU A 91 15.21 6.62 11.46
C LEU A 91 14.84 6.05 12.82
N LEU A 92 13.60 6.26 13.31
CA LEU A 92 13.18 5.89 14.67
C LEU A 92 11.88 5.09 14.72
N ALA A 93 11.15 4.96 13.61
CA ALA A 93 9.91 4.20 13.56
C ALA A 93 10.14 2.72 13.93
N GLU A 94 9.42 2.24 14.94
CA GLU A 94 9.54 0.87 15.44
C GLU A 94 8.22 0.11 15.34
N THR A 95 7.12 0.73 15.77
CA THR A 95 5.79 0.08 15.77
C THR A 95 5.15 0.11 14.40
N ASP A 96 4.19 -0.78 14.13
CA ASP A 96 3.43 -0.77 12.87
C ASP A 96 2.74 0.60 12.64
N ALA A 97 2.18 1.20 13.69
CA ALA A 97 1.58 2.54 13.62
C ALA A 97 2.60 3.64 13.26
N ASP A 98 3.84 3.56 13.77
CA ASP A 98 4.91 4.47 13.37
C ASP A 98 5.24 4.29 11.89
N GLN A 99 5.45 3.05 11.47
CA GLN A 99 5.87 2.69 10.11
C GLN A 99 4.81 3.08 9.07
N ASP A 100 3.53 2.82 9.36
CA ASP A 100 2.40 3.16 8.48
C ASP A 100 2.35 4.67 8.21
N LEU A 101 2.41 5.51 9.26
CA LEU A 101 2.43 6.96 9.08
C LEU A 101 3.73 7.45 8.43
N THR A 102 4.88 6.86 8.79
CA THR A 102 6.16 7.23 8.18
C THR A 102 6.16 6.97 6.67
N ALA A 103 5.62 5.83 6.23
CA ALA A 103 5.51 5.49 4.80
C ALA A 103 4.57 6.42 4.02
N LEU A 104 3.57 7.00 4.68
CA LEU A 104 2.67 7.99 4.06
C LEU A 104 3.28 9.38 3.97
N VAL A 105 4.14 9.74 4.93
CA VAL A 105 4.69 11.10 5.07
C VAL A 105 6.05 11.26 4.38
N TYR A 106 6.88 10.22 4.32
CA TYR A 106 8.23 10.30 3.79
C TYR A 106 8.39 9.46 2.52
N SER A 107 9.17 9.97 1.56
CA SER A 107 9.60 9.22 0.38
C SER A 107 11.06 8.83 0.51
N GLY A 108 11.41 7.62 0.07
CA GLY A 108 12.79 7.17 -0.12
C GLY A 108 13.29 7.47 -1.53
N LEU A 109 14.54 7.10 -1.82
CA LEU A 109 15.03 7.08 -3.20
C LEU A 109 14.15 6.15 -4.04
N LEU A 110 13.88 4.97 -3.48
CA LEU A 110 12.95 3.98 -3.98
C LEU A 110 11.71 3.90 -3.07
N LYS A 111 10.72 3.12 -3.50
CA LYS A 111 9.56 2.68 -2.73
C LYS A 111 9.24 1.22 -3.06
N ALA A 112 8.51 0.54 -2.19
CA ALA A 112 7.96 -0.77 -2.50
C ALA A 112 6.74 -0.65 -3.42
N THR A 113 6.66 -1.46 -4.48
CA THR A 113 5.43 -1.64 -5.25
C THR A 113 4.43 -2.51 -4.46
N PRO A 114 3.15 -2.62 -4.91
CA PRO A 114 2.20 -3.55 -4.30
C PRO A 114 2.67 -5.02 -4.27
N GLU A 115 3.61 -5.39 -5.14
CA GLU A 115 4.25 -6.70 -5.21
C GLU A 115 5.43 -6.84 -4.25
N GLY A 116 5.87 -5.75 -3.61
CA GLY A 116 7.00 -5.71 -2.67
C GLY A 116 8.36 -5.41 -3.31
N GLU A 117 8.39 -5.14 -4.62
CA GLU A 117 9.64 -4.87 -5.34
C GLU A 117 10.04 -3.38 -5.22
N PRO A 118 11.34 -3.04 -5.15
CA PRO A 118 11.78 -1.65 -5.18
C PRO A 118 11.52 -1.00 -6.54
N ALA A 119 10.90 0.19 -6.54
CA ALA A 119 10.69 1.04 -7.70
C ALA A 119 11.07 2.50 -7.39
N GLY A 120 11.42 3.29 -8.41
CA GLY A 120 11.82 4.70 -8.22
C GLY A 120 10.74 5.55 -7.55
N ASP A 121 11.13 6.33 -6.53
CA ASP A 121 10.28 7.35 -5.92
C ASP A 121 10.91 8.74 -6.02
N LEU A 122 11.85 9.11 -5.14
CA LEU A 122 12.63 10.35 -5.31
C LEU A 122 13.67 10.23 -6.43
N SER A 123 14.16 9.02 -6.72
CA SER A 123 15.09 8.79 -7.84
C SER A 123 14.36 8.60 -9.16
N GLU A 124 14.90 9.21 -10.22
CA GLU A 124 14.52 8.94 -11.61
C GLU A 124 15.13 7.61 -12.08
N SER A 125 16.40 7.39 -11.75
CA SER A 125 17.15 6.21 -12.16
C SER A 125 18.29 5.90 -11.20
N TYR A 126 18.84 4.69 -11.32
CA TYR A 126 20.08 4.32 -10.66
C TYR A 126 20.91 3.38 -11.53
N SER A 127 22.21 3.31 -11.24
CA SER A 127 23.13 2.36 -11.85
C SER A 127 23.88 1.58 -10.78
N VAL A 128 24.30 0.36 -11.11
CA VAL A 128 25.07 -0.52 -10.22
C VAL A 128 26.34 -0.92 -10.95
N SER A 129 27.49 -0.80 -10.28
CA SER A 129 28.77 -1.22 -10.84
C SER A 129 28.80 -2.74 -11.09
N PRO A 130 29.64 -3.24 -12.02
CA PRO A 130 29.71 -4.67 -12.34
C PRO A 130 30.08 -5.58 -11.15
N ASP A 131 30.80 -5.05 -10.15
CA ASP A 131 31.16 -5.76 -8.92
C ASP A 131 30.07 -5.71 -7.84
N GLY A 132 28.99 -4.95 -8.05
CA GLY A 132 27.89 -4.80 -7.09
C GLY A 132 28.23 -3.99 -5.85
N LEU A 133 29.29 -3.16 -5.90
CA LEU A 133 29.76 -2.39 -4.76
C LEU A 133 29.37 -0.91 -4.81
N THR A 134 29.20 -0.33 -5.99
CA THR A 134 28.87 1.09 -6.17
C THR A 134 27.47 1.23 -6.75
N TYR A 135 26.64 2.05 -6.10
CA TYR A 135 25.29 2.39 -6.53
C TYR A 135 25.18 3.90 -6.69
N THR A 136 24.85 4.37 -7.89
CA THR A 136 24.67 5.80 -8.16
C THR A 136 23.21 6.07 -8.48
N PHE A 137 22.58 6.97 -7.72
CA PHE A 137 21.20 7.37 -7.89
C PHE A 137 21.12 8.79 -8.43
N ARG A 138 20.26 8.99 -9.43
CA ARG A 138 19.88 10.31 -9.92
C ARG A 138 18.47 10.64 -9.44
N LEU A 139 18.34 11.74 -8.72
CA LEU A 139 17.09 12.30 -8.23
C LEU A 139 16.26 12.87 -9.38
N LYS A 140 14.94 12.85 -9.22
CA LYS A 140 14.03 13.58 -10.10
C LYS A 140 14.19 15.08 -9.92
N GLU A 141 13.96 15.83 -10.99
CA GLU A 141 13.85 17.29 -10.93
C GLU A 141 12.53 17.71 -10.23
N ASP A 142 12.50 18.93 -9.68
CA ASP A 142 11.31 19.55 -9.08
C ASP A 142 10.57 18.72 -8.01
N ILE A 143 11.33 17.99 -7.18
CA ILE A 143 10.83 17.30 -5.99
C ILE A 143 10.93 18.17 -4.75
N TYR A 144 9.91 18.12 -3.90
CA TYR A 144 9.77 19.02 -2.74
C TYR A 144 9.33 18.29 -1.48
N PHE A 145 9.77 18.80 -0.33
CA PHE A 145 9.17 18.51 0.96
C PHE A 145 7.80 19.19 1.09
N HIS A 146 7.01 18.77 2.08
CA HIS A 146 5.65 19.26 2.31
C HIS A 146 5.56 20.75 2.66
N ASP A 147 6.66 21.33 3.15
CA ASP A 147 6.82 22.75 3.45
C ASP A 147 7.25 23.59 2.22
N GLY A 148 7.57 22.95 1.11
CA GLY A 148 7.92 23.58 -0.16
C GLY A 148 9.42 23.72 -0.43
N GLU A 149 10.29 23.33 0.51
CA GLU A 149 11.73 23.26 0.25
C GLU A 149 12.06 22.11 -0.72
N PRO A 150 13.04 22.27 -1.62
CA PRO A 150 13.43 21.22 -2.55
C PRO A 150 14.11 20.05 -1.82
N VAL A 151 13.89 18.83 -2.31
CA VAL A 151 14.67 17.66 -1.87
C VAL A 151 15.96 17.58 -2.68
N THR A 152 17.09 17.35 -2.02
CA THR A 152 18.41 17.29 -2.64
C THR A 152 19.21 16.07 -2.19
N ALA A 153 20.31 15.76 -2.88
CA ALA A 153 21.25 14.71 -2.48
C ALA A 153 21.84 14.96 -1.09
N GLU A 154 21.96 16.21 -0.64
CA GLU A 154 22.42 16.53 0.73
C GLU A 154 21.45 16.08 1.81
N ASP A 155 20.14 16.04 1.54
CA ASP A 155 19.14 15.53 2.48
C ASP A 155 19.27 14.02 2.64
N VAL A 156 19.54 13.33 1.53
CA VAL A 156 19.80 11.90 1.51
C VAL A 156 21.06 11.58 2.30
N GLU A 157 22.18 12.24 2.00
CA GLU A 157 23.44 12.07 2.72
C GLU A 157 23.26 12.34 4.22
N PHE A 158 22.63 13.45 4.59
CA PHE A 158 22.33 13.78 5.98
C PHE A 158 21.55 12.67 6.68
N THR A 159 20.52 12.14 6.02
CA THR A 159 19.67 11.08 6.57
C THR A 159 20.47 9.80 6.80
N ILE A 160 21.29 9.38 5.84
CA ILE A 160 22.10 8.17 5.98
C ILE A 160 23.17 8.33 7.07
N LEU A 161 23.87 9.46 7.11
CA LEU A 161 24.85 9.74 8.17
C LEU A 161 24.21 9.71 9.56
N LYS A 162 22.98 10.21 9.71
CA LYS A 162 22.22 10.09 10.96
C LYS A 162 21.79 8.65 11.26
N ALA A 163 21.41 7.87 10.25
CA ALA A 163 21.10 6.46 10.41
C ALA A 163 22.32 5.65 10.93
N GLN A 164 23.53 6.04 10.52
CA GLN A 164 24.79 5.41 10.93
C GLN A 164 25.22 5.79 12.35
N ASP A 165 24.70 6.90 12.89
CA ASP A 165 25.10 7.44 14.18
C ASP A 165 24.75 6.46 15.32
N PRO A 166 25.75 5.96 16.09
CA PRO A 166 25.51 5.05 17.19
C PRO A 166 24.67 5.64 18.34
N ILE A 167 24.70 6.97 18.50
CA ILE A 167 23.99 7.68 19.56
C ILE A 167 22.48 7.69 19.28
N LEU A 168 22.10 7.85 18.01
CA LEU A 168 20.70 7.87 17.59
C LEU A 168 20.00 6.52 17.84
N LYS A 169 20.78 5.42 17.84
CA LYS A 169 20.27 4.04 18.01
C LYS A 169 19.15 3.69 17.02
N SER A 170 19.29 4.15 15.78
CA SER A 170 18.34 3.85 14.72
C SER A 170 18.22 2.32 14.49
N PRO A 171 17.01 1.75 14.41
CA PRO A 171 16.84 0.36 13.98
C PRO A 171 17.34 0.11 12.55
N ARG A 172 17.55 1.17 11.76
CA ARG A 172 18.09 1.13 10.40
C ARG A 172 19.62 1.09 10.36
N ARG A 173 20.30 1.33 11.49
CA ARG A 173 21.76 1.46 11.55
C ARG A 173 22.50 0.27 10.95
N ILE A 174 22.09 -0.95 11.27
CA ILE A 174 22.76 -2.17 10.80
C ILE A 174 22.79 -2.29 9.27
N ASN A 175 21.81 -1.69 8.58
CA ASN A 175 21.71 -1.70 7.13
C ASN A 175 22.60 -0.63 6.46
N TRP A 176 23.08 0.36 7.22
CA TRP A 176 23.78 1.53 6.70
C TRP A 176 25.17 1.75 7.30
N GLU A 177 25.51 1.17 8.45
CA GLU A 177 26.72 1.53 9.24
C GLU A 177 28.05 1.37 8.49
N SER A 178 28.10 0.50 7.48
CA SER A 178 29.29 0.28 6.67
C SER A 178 29.21 0.87 5.25
N VAL A 179 28.12 1.56 4.93
CA VAL A 179 27.88 2.11 3.58
C VAL A 179 28.53 3.49 3.46
N GLY A 180 29.47 3.64 2.54
CA GLY A 180 30.00 4.95 2.17
C GLY A 180 28.93 5.75 1.42
N VAL A 181 28.84 7.06 1.69
CA VAL A 181 27.89 7.97 1.03
C VAL A 181 28.65 9.17 0.51
N ARG A 182 28.38 9.57 -0.74
CA ARG A 182 29.02 10.72 -1.37
C ARG A 182 28.03 11.47 -2.25
N VAL A 183 27.81 12.75 -1.95
CA VAL A 183 27.12 13.68 -2.85
C VAL A 183 28.03 13.98 -4.04
N ILE A 184 27.56 13.69 -5.26
CA ILE A 184 28.27 14.05 -6.50
C ILE A 184 27.86 15.47 -6.91
N ASP A 185 26.55 15.73 -6.92
CA ASP A 185 25.96 17.05 -7.10
C ASP A 185 24.58 17.14 -6.41
N LYS A 186 23.82 18.20 -6.69
CA LYS A 186 22.51 18.45 -6.06
C LYS A 186 21.50 17.30 -6.27
N GLU A 187 21.58 16.61 -7.40
CA GLU A 187 20.62 15.60 -7.85
C GLU A 187 21.27 14.22 -8.00
N GLU A 188 22.57 14.07 -7.73
CA GLU A 188 23.28 12.80 -7.87
C GLU A 188 24.00 12.40 -6.57
N ILE A 189 23.74 11.17 -6.13
CA ILE A 189 24.35 10.59 -4.92
C ILE A 189 24.88 9.19 -5.19
N GLU A 190 26.03 8.89 -4.61
CA GLU A 190 26.70 7.60 -4.72
C GLU A 190 26.79 6.90 -3.35
N PHE A 191 26.55 5.59 -3.37
CA PHE A 191 26.76 4.69 -2.26
C PHE A 191 27.84 3.66 -2.59
N THR A 192 28.74 3.40 -1.65
CA THR A 192 29.78 2.39 -1.78
C THR A 192 29.67 1.37 -0.65
N LEU A 193 29.48 0.12 -1.00
CA LEU A 193 29.34 -0.99 -0.07
C LEU A 193 30.70 -1.68 0.16
N PRO A 194 30.95 -2.24 1.35
CA PRO A 194 32.17 -3.00 1.61
C PRO A 194 32.17 -4.36 0.92
N HIS A 195 30.98 -4.94 0.72
CA HIS A 195 30.74 -6.24 0.09
C HIS A 195 29.43 -6.19 -0.71
N PRO A 196 29.28 -7.00 -1.78
CA PRO A 196 28.04 -7.04 -2.53
C PRO A 196 26.88 -7.47 -1.63
N TYR A 197 25.80 -6.69 -1.61
CA TYR A 197 24.63 -6.93 -0.77
C TYR A 197 23.36 -6.87 -1.62
N ALA A 198 22.81 -8.05 -1.96
CA ALA A 198 21.66 -8.16 -2.86
C ALA A 198 20.44 -7.30 -2.43
N PRO A 199 20.05 -7.27 -1.13
CA PRO A 199 18.94 -6.45 -0.64
C PRO A 199 19.22 -4.95 -0.52
N PHE A 200 20.36 -4.43 -1.00
CA PHE A 200 20.70 -3.01 -0.80
C PHE A 200 19.64 -2.05 -1.34
N LEU A 201 19.00 -2.39 -2.46
CA LEU A 201 17.92 -1.56 -3.03
C LEU A 201 16.70 -1.45 -2.10
N GLU A 202 16.45 -2.45 -1.25
CA GLU A 202 15.40 -2.35 -0.23
C GLU A 202 15.74 -1.30 0.83
N ASN A 203 17.02 -1.15 1.18
CA ASN A 203 17.45 -0.09 2.11
C ASN A 203 17.14 1.31 1.53
N ALA A 204 17.28 1.49 0.22
CA ALA A 204 16.99 2.74 -0.48
C ALA A 204 15.51 3.14 -0.47
N THR A 205 14.62 2.29 0.06
CA THR A 205 13.21 2.64 0.34
C THR A 205 13.02 3.45 1.62
N MET A 206 14.06 3.57 2.45
CA MET A 206 14.03 4.37 3.66
C MET A 206 13.76 5.84 3.35
N GLY A 207 12.79 6.43 4.05
CA GLY A 207 12.40 7.83 3.86
C GLY A 207 13.52 8.83 4.16
N VAL A 208 13.57 9.90 3.38
CA VAL A 208 14.57 10.99 3.51
C VAL A 208 14.06 12.07 4.46
N LEU A 209 14.88 12.43 5.45
CA LEU A 209 14.60 13.53 6.37
C LEU A 209 14.98 14.88 5.76
N PRO A 210 14.18 15.95 5.98
CA PRO A 210 14.54 17.31 5.57
C PRO A 210 15.72 17.85 6.40
N LYS A 211 16.91 17.94 5.81
CA LYS A 211 18.14 18.38 6.52
C LYS A 211 17.94 19.73 7.19
N HIS A 212 17.22 20.66 6.55
CA HIS A 212 17.00 22.01 7.08
C HIS A 212 16.26 22.03 8.43
N LEU A 213 15.41 21.04 8.72
CA LEU A 213 14.68 20.94 9.99
C LEU A 213 15.47 20.19 11.06
N TRP A 214 16.23 19.18 10.67
CA TRP A 214 16.88 18.25 11.61
C TRP A 214 18.34 18.58 11.91
N LYS A 215 19.03 19.36 11.07
CA LYS A 215 20.48 19.61 11.19
C LYS A 215 20.93 20.28 12.49
N ASN A 216 20.05 21.04 13.14
CA ASN A 216 20.36 21.78 14.36
C ASN A 216 20.05 20.98 15.64
N LEU A 217 19.57 19.74 15.50
CA LEU A 217 19.32 18.85 16.63
C LEU A 217 20.52 17.92 16.83
N GLU A 218 20.93 17.78 18.08
CA GLU A 218 21.87 16.73 18.48
C GLU A 218 21.16 15.37 18.44
N PRO A 219 21.86 14.26 18.16
CA PRO A 219 21.25 12.93 18.05
C PRO A 219 20.37 12.53 19.24
N GLU A 220 20.73 12.91 20.46
CA GLU A 220 19.95 12.64 21.68
C GLU A 220 18.61 13.37 21.72
N GLN A 221 18.49 14.49 20.99
CA GLN A 221 17.28 15.30 20.93
C GLN A 221 16.28 14.79 19.89
N PHE A 222 16.71 13.91 18.97
CA PHE A 222 15.86 13.43 17.89
C PHE A 222 14.58 12.79 18.42
N ALA A 223 14.69 11.86 19.38
CA ALA A 223 13.53 11.14 19.93
C ALA A 223 12.55 12.05 20.68
N GLY A 224 13.02 13.18 21.24
CA GLY A 224 12.18 14.14 21.97
C GLY A 224 11.57 15.23 21.09
N SER A 225 11.95 15.29 19.81
CA SER A 225 11.51 16.36 18.91
C SER A 225 10.03 16.28 18.57
N LEU A 226 9.36 17.44 18.51
CA LEU A 226 7.97 17.55 18.01
C LEU A 226 7.83 17.13 16.55
N LEU A 227 8.92 17.18 15.77
CA LEU A 227 8.95 16.73 14.38
C LEU A 227 8.61 15.23 14.22
N ASN A 228 8.70 14.43 15.29
CA ASN A 228 8.25 13.03 15.26
C ASN A 228 6.72 12.89 15.31
N ALA A 229 6.01 13.89 15.83
CA ALA A 229 4.55 13.89 15.90
C ALA A 229 3.93 14.77 14.82
N GLU A 230 4.62 15.85 14.43
CA GLU A 230 4.25 16.81 13.38
C GLU A 230 5.32 16.77 12.25
N PRO A 231 5.41 15.65 11.53
CA PRO A 231 6.45 15.43 10.54
C PRO A 231 6.24 16.27 9.28
N VAL A 232 7.37 16.69 8.71
CA VAL A 232 7.48 17.19 7.34
C VAL A 232 8.32 16.19 6.57
N GLY A 233 7.76 15.66 5.49
CA GLY A 233 8.46 14.74 4.59
C GLY A 233 8.20 15.11 3.14
N SER A 234 8.42 14.18 2.23
CA SER A 234 8.23 14.34 0.77
C SER A 234 7.29 13.27 0.19
N GLY A 235 6.59 12.56 1.08
CA GLY A 235 5.67 11.47 0.78
C GLY A 235 4.33 11.90 0.18
N PRO A 236 3.47 10.92 -0.16
CA PRO A 236 2.17 11.15 -0.79
C PRO A 236 1.21 11.99 0.04
N TYR A 237 1.33 11.99 1.37
CA TYR A 237 0.43 12.72 2.26
C TYR A 237 1.20 13.56 3.28
N ARG A 238 0.66 14.75 3.58
CA ARG A 238 1.17 15.61 4.66
C ARG A 238 0.19 15.64 5.82
N VAL A 239 0.71 15.80 7.04
CA VAL A 239 -0.13 15.98 8.24
C VAL A 239 -0.81 17.33 8.16
N LYS A 240 -2.15 17.33 8.20
CA LYS A 240 -2.98 18.53 8.20
C LYS A 240 -3.46 18.87 9.60
N LYS A 241 -3.83 17.86 10.39
CA LYS A 241 -4.34 18.04 11.75
C LYS A 241 -4.11 16.80 12.60
N ILE A 242 -3.83 17.02 13.88
CA ILE A 242 -3.73 15.99 14.90
C ILE A 242 -4.79 16.30 15.95
N LYS A 243 -5.54 15.29 16.42
CA LYS A 243 -6.30 15.41 17.68
C LYS A 243 -5.66 14.51 18.71
N ARG A 244 -5.55 15.04 19.92
CA ARG A 244 -4.95 14.36 21.07
C ARG A 244 -6.03 14.07 22.10
N GLY A 245 -5.89 12.94 22.79
CA GLY A 245 -6.70 12.58 23.94
C GLY A 245 -6.36 13.43 25.16
N SER A 246 -7.06 13.19 26.27
CA SER A 246 -6.79 13.84 27.56
C SER A 246 -5.42 13.47 28.13
N ASP A 247 -4.84 12.36 27.70
CA ASP A 247 -3.49 11.89 28.02
C ASP A 247 -2.40 12.53 27.13
N GLY A 248 -2.78 13.37 26.17
CA GLY A 248 -1.87 14.01 25.21
C GLY A 248 -1.43 13.12 24.05
N LEU A 249 -1.83 11.84 24.03
CA LEU A 249 -1.51 10.93 22.94
C LEU A 249 -2.38 11.25 21.72
N PRO A 250 -1.83 11.17 20.49
CA PRO A 250 -2.64 11.22 19.29
C PRO A 250 -3.74 10.15 19.31
N ILE A 251 -4.97 10.56 19.05
CA ILE A 251 -6.12 9.66 18.84
C ILE A 251 -6.62 9.71 17.39
N TYR A 252 -6.10 10.66 16.61
CA TYR A 252 -6.54 10.96 15.25
C TYR A 252 -5.46 11.75 14.49
N TYR A 253 -5.12 11.30 13.27
CA TYR A 253 -4.38 12.08 12.27
C TYR A 253 -5.27 12.32 11.04
N GLU A 254 -5.38 13.57 10.62
CA GLU A 254 -5.91 13.94 9.31
C GLU A 254 -4.74 14.30 8.40
N LEU A 255 -4.58 13.50 7.36
CA LEU A 255 -3.59 13.69 6.32
C LEU A 255 -4.26 14.19 5.04
N THR A 256 -3.55 15.00 4.27
CA THR A 256 -4.04 15.49 2.97
C THR A 256 -3.03 15.19 1.87
N ALA A 257 -3.54 14.82 0.70
CA ALA A 257 -2.73 14.48 -0.46
C ALA A 257 -1.78 15.62 -0.82
N PHE A 258 -0.51 15.28 -1.05
CA PHE A 258 0.52 16.20 -1.46
C PHE A 258 0.60 16.26 -2.99
N LYS A 259 0.16 17.38 -3.55
CA LYS A 259 0.06 17.56 -5.02
C LYS A 259 1.38 17.45 -5.76
N LYS A 260 2.49 17.78 -5.10
CA LYS A 260 3.85 17.72 -5.66
C LYS A 260 4.59 16.43 -5.29
N TYR A 261 3.86 15.37 -4.92
CA TYR A 261 4.49 14.08 -4.66
C TYR A 261 5.19 13.55 -5.92
N ALA A 262 6.45 13.12 -5.78
CA ALA A 262 7.35 12.73 -6.87
C ALA A 262 6.83 11.57 -7.74
N SER A 263 5.95 10.72 -7.19
CA SER A 263 5.32 9.61 -7.92
C SER A 263 3.87 9.89 -8.37
N GLY A 264 3.43 11.16 -8.32
CA GLY A 264 2.11 11.59 -8.75
C GLY A 264 1.10 11.71 -7.62
N GLU A 265 0.24 12.73 -7.69
CA GLU A 265 -0.75 13.05 -6.65
C GLU A 265 -1.65 11.84 -6.34
N PRO A 266 -1.85 11.47 -5.06
CA PRO A 266 -2.81 10.45 -4.66
C PRO A 266 -4.25 10.75 -5.14
N TYR A 267 -5.03 9.70 -5.38
CA TYR A 267 -6.44 9.85 -5.75
C TYR A 267 -7.32 10.23 -4.55
N ILE A 268 -7.06 9.62 -3.38
CA ILE A 268 -7.78 9.93 -2.14
C ILE A 268 -7.25 11.26 -1.60
N ARG A 269 -8.13 12.25 -1.44
CA ARG A 269 -7.71 13.60 -1.03
C ARG A 269 -7.36 13.69 0.45
N ASN A 270 -8.14 13.05 1.31
CA ASN A 270 -7.90 13.05 2.75
C ASN A 270 -7.84 11.61 3.27
N LEU A 271 -6.79 11.30 4.01
CA LEU A 271 -6.71 10.07 4.78
C LEU A 271 -6.86 10.41 6.25
N ILE A 272 -7.76 9.73 6.94
CA ILE A 272 -8.00 9.92 8.36
C ILE A 272 -7.61 8.62 9.05
N LEU A 273 -6.58 8.69 9.88
CA LEU A 273 -6.15 7.56 10.69
C LEU A 273 -6.69 7.75 12.10
N LYS A 274 -7.51 6.80 12.56
CA LYS A 274 -8.08 6.78 13.91
C LYS A 274 -7.42 5.67 14.72
N MET A 275 -6.89 6.04 15.88
CA MET A 275 -6.06 5.15 16.68
C MET A 275 -6.88 4.47 17.76
N PHE A 276 -6.65 3.17 17.94
CA PHE A 276 -7.34 2.34 18.93
C PHE A 276 -6.32 1.63 19.82
N SER A 277 -6.63 1.50 21.11
CA SER A 277 -5.72 0.87 22.07
C SER A 277 -5.58 -0.63 21.88
N ASN A 278 -6.54 -1.28 21.23
CA ASN A 278 -6.55 -2.72 20.98
C ASN A 278 -7.44 -3.07 19.78
N GLU A 279 -7.26 -4.28 19.29
CA GLU A 279 -7.99 -4.84 18.14
C GLU A 279 -9.51 -4.94 18.35
N LYS A 280 -9.97 -5.23 19.57
CA LYS A 280 -11.42 -5.38 19.84
C LYS A 280 -12.16 -4.05 19.66
N ASP A 281 -11.57 -2.97 20.15
CA ASP A 281 -12.13 -1.62 20.00
C ASP A 281 -12.13 -1.18 18.53
N LEU A 282 -11.06 -1.49 17.80
CA LEU A 282 -10.96 -1.27 16.35
C LEU A 282 -12.09 -1.98 15.59
N ILE A 283 -12.27 -3.28 15.83
CA ILE A 283 -13.31 -4.11 15.20
C ILE A 283 -14.70 -3.60 15.55
N SER A 284 -14.93 -3.20 16.80
CA SER A 284 -16.19 -2.60 17.25
C SER A 284 -16.48 -1.29 16.50
N ALA A 285 -15.48 -0.42 16.34
CA ALA A 285 -15.62 0.83 15.60
C ALA A 285 -15.93 0.58 14.11
N PHE A 286 -15.27 -0.38 13.49
CA PHE A 286 -15.55 -0.78 12.11
C PHE A 286 -16.98 -1.32 11.95
N LYS A 287 -17.43 -2.21 12.84
CA LYS A 287 -18.81 -2.72 12.85
C LYS A 287 -19.88 -1.63 13.03
N LYS A 288 -19.53 -0.54 13.71
CA LYS A 288 -20.41 0.63 13.91
C LYS A 288 -20.37 1.63 12.74
N GLY A 289 -19.48 1.44 11.77
CA GLY A 289 -19.26 2.40 10.67
C GLY A 289 -18.54 3.67 11.11
N GLU A 290 -17.82 3.64 12.24
CA GLU A 290 -16.99 4.78 12.68
C GLU A 290 -15.67 4.89 11.90
N VAL A 291 -15.24 3.78 11.29
CA VAL A 291 -14.11 3.69 10.35
C VAL A 291 -14.55 2.85 9.15
N GLU A 292 -13.98 3.13 7.98
CA GLU A 292 -14.30 2.52 6.68
C GLU A 292 -13.34 1.38 6.30
N SER A 293 -12.10 1.42 6.81
CA SER A 293 -11.08 0.39 6.62
C SER A 293 -10.39 0.07 7.93
N ILE A 294 -9.93 -1.18 8.07
CA ILE A 294 -9.06 -1.64 9.16
C ILE A 294 -8.03 -2.61 8.59
N ASN A 295 -6.82 -2.61 9.13
CA ASN A 295 -5.75 -3.54 8.77
C ASN A 295 -5.26 -4.33 10.00
N GLY A 296 -4.40 -5.33 9.77
CA GLY A 296 -3.67 -6.00 10.84
C GLY A 296 -4.49 -6.84 11.82
N ILE A 297 -5.72 -7.23 11.47
CA ILE A 297 -6.56 -8.06 12.33
C ILE A 297 -6.11 -9.54 12.34
N SER A 298 -6.33 -10.19 13.47
CA SER A 298 -6.09 -11.60 13.70
C SER A 298 -6.94 -12.47 12.77
N PRO A 299 -6.43 -13.64 12.35
CA PRO A 299 -7.17 -14.56 11.48
C PRO A 299 -8.54 -14.97 12.02
N GLN A 300 -8.67 -15.12 13.34
CA GLN A 300 -9.92 -15.48 14.00
C GLN A 300 -11.00 -14.42 13.79
N GLU A 301 -10.63 -13.15 13.97
CA GLU A 301 -11.54 -12.02 13.78
C GLU A 301 -11.85 -11.79 12.30
N ALA A 302 -10.86 -11.99 11.41
CA ALA A 302 -11.04 -11.88 9.97
C ALA A 302 -12.14 -12.82 9.44
N ARG A 303 -12.21 -14.06 9.96
CA ARG A 303 -13.24 -15.05 9.59
C ARG A 303 -14.68 -14.56 9.80
N VAL A 304 -14.91 -13.66 10.76
CA VAL A 304 -16.25 -13.09 11.01
C VAL A 304 -16.75 -12.29 9.81
N PHE A 305 -15.83 -11.74 9.01
CA PHE A 305 -16.14 -10.88 7.88
C PHE A 305 -16.21 -11.61 6.53
N GLU A 306 -15.68 -12.84 6.41
CA GLU A 306 -15.68 -13.63 5.17
C GLU A 306 -17.07 -13.80 4.52
N LYS A 307 -18.12 -13.82 5.34
CA LYS A 307 -19.50 -14.05 4.88
C LYS A 307 -20.30 -12.77 4.68
N ARG A 308 -19.71 -11.60 4.88
CA ARG A 308 -20.39 -10.29 4.79
C ARG A 308 -20.17 -9.69 3.41
N LYS A 309 -21.22 -9.63 2.60
CA LYS A 309 -21.14 -9.19 1.20
C LYS A 309 -20.79 -7.70 1.06
N GLU A 310 -21.01 -6.93 2.11
CA GLU A 310 -20.75 -5.49 2.18
C GLU A 310 -19.29 -5.17 2.52
N ILE A 311 -18.49 -6.18 2.86
CA ILE A 311 -17.10 -6.02 3.29
C ILE A 311 -16.19 -6.76 2.30
N GLN A 312 -15.20 -6.05 1.77
CA GLN A 312 -14.15 -6.65 0.98
C GLN A 312 -13.01 -7.08 1.90
N LEU A 313 -12.84 -8.39 2.10
CA LEU A 313 -11.71 -8.92 2.84
C LEU A 313 -10.52 -9.12 1.90
N LEU A 314 -9.45 -8.34 2.11
CA LEU A 314 -8.21 -8.45 1.37
C LEU A 314 -7.19 -9.25 2.17
N THR A 315 -6.66 -10.33 1.57
CA THR A 315 -5.66 -11.19 2.19
C THR A 315 -4.35 -11.09 1.43
N ARG A 316 -3.24 -10.94 2.14
CA ARG A 316 -1.89 -10.91 1.57
C ARG A 316 -0.93 -11.76 2.43
N PRO A 317 -0.05 -12.55 1.81
CA PRO A 317 1.00 -13.22 2.55
C PRO A 317 1.99 -12.17 3.07
N LEU A 318 2.26 -12.19 4.37
CA LEU A 318 3.36 -11.42 4.94
C LEU A 318 4.67 -12.20 4.74
N PRO A 319 5.81 -11.54 4.47
CA PRO A 319 7.12 -12.18 4.42
C PRO A 319 7.63 -12.55 5.82
N ARG A 320 6.79 -13.22 6.61
CA ARG A 320 7.04 -13.59 8.01
C ARG A 320 7.10 -15.11 8.11
N ILE A 321 8.16 -15.60 8.74
CA ILE A 321 8.33 -17.02 9.03
C ILE A 321 8.20 -17.23 10.54
N PHE A 322 7.45 -18.27 10.90
CA PHE A 322 7.38 -18.76 12.27
C PHE A 322 8.15 -20.08 12.36
N GLY A 323 9.01 -20.20 13.37
CA GLY A 323 9.80 -21.40 13.59
C GLY A 323 10.14 -21.57 15.07
N ALA A 324 10.24 -22.82 15.50
CA ALA A 324 10.79 -23.17 16.81
C ALA A 324 12.31 -23.38 16.66
N PHE A 325 13.10 -22.53 17.31
CA PHE A 325 14.55 -22.62 17.29
C PHE A 325 15.04 -23.38 18.53
N PHE A 326 15.65 -24.55 18.31
CA PHE A 326 16.14 -25.38 19.40
C PHE A 326 17.48 -24.87 19.94
N ASN A 327 17.49 -24.41 21.19
CA ASN A 327 18.70 -23.91 21.85
C ASN A 327 19.56 -25.06 22.40
N GLN A 328 20.57 -25.45 21.62
CA GLN A 328 21.47 -26.56 21.94
C GLN A 328 22.38 -26.27 23.13
N ASN A 329 22.65 -24.99 23.41
CA ASN A 329 23.47 -24.57 24.56
C ASN A 329 22.71 -24.66 25.88
N GLN A 330 21.37 -24.51 25.82
CA GLN A 330 20.52 -24.58 27.01
C GLN A 330 20.10 -26.03 27.34
N ALA A 331 19.88 -26.87 26.32
CA ALA A 331 19.56 -28.28 26.51
C ALA A 331 20.31 -29.15 25.50
N THR A 332 21.25 -29.95 26.01
CA THR A 332 22.13 -30.81 25.20
C THR A 332 21.36 -31.89 24.42
N VAL A 333 20.15 -32.26 24.86
CA VAL A 333 19.27 -33.16 24.12
C VAL A 333 18.97 -32.64 22.71
N PHE A 334 18.92 -31.33 22.52
CA PHE A 334 18.72 -30.72 21.21
C PHE A 334 19.98 -30.71 20.34
N ALA A 335 21.16 -31.08 20.86
CA ALA A 335 22.36 -31.24 20.05
C ALA A 335 22.28 -32.49 19.15
N ASN A 336 21.55 -33.51 19.60
CA ASN A 336 21.27 -34.71 18.82
C ASN A 336 20.35 -34.36 17.62
N LYS A 337 20.75 -34.75 16.41
CA LYS A 337 20.04 -34.43 15.16
C LYS A 337 18.73 -35.22 15.07
N GLU A 338 18.77 -36.48 15.45
CA GLU A 338 17.66 -37.42 15.44
C GLU A 338 16.52 -36.90 16.35
N VAL A 339 16.84 -36.33 17.52
CA VAL A 339 15.86 -35.65 18.38
C VAL A 339 15.17 -34.50 17.66
N ARG A 340 15.93 -33.62 16.98
CA ARG A 340 15.35 -32.49 16.25
C ARG A 340 14.50 -32.95 15.06
N GLU A 341 14.90 -34.02 14.38
CA GLU A 341 14.13 -34.62 13.29
C GLU A 341 12.82 -35.23 13.80
N ALA A 342 12.86 -36.02 14.87
CA ALA A 342 11.69 -36.59 15.51
C ALA A 342 10.68 -35.50 15.95
N LEU A 343 11.17 -34.42 16.57
CA LEU A 343 10.32 -33.28 16.94
C LEU A 343 9.72 -32.58 15.72
N THR A 344 10.48 -32.42 14.64
CA THR A 344 10.01 -31.76 13.41
C THR A 344 8.87 -32.53 12.76
N ILE A 345 8.97 -33.87 12.67
CA ILE A 345 7.92 -34.68 12.05
C ILE A 345 6.73 -34.93 12.98
N SER A 346 6.91 -34.79 14.30
CA SER A 346 5.81 -34.93 15.27
C SER A 346 4.77 -33.81 15.21
N LEU A 347 5.14 -32.65 14.63
CA LEU A 347 4.25 -31.49 14.51
C LEU A 347 3.43 -31.57 13.22
N ASP A 348 2.10 -31.64 13.36
CA ASP A 348 1.17 -31.42 12.24
C ASP A 348 1.05 -29.92 11.95
N LYS A 349 1.84 -29.43 10.99
CA LYS A 349 1.87 -28.00 10.62
C LYS A 349 0.56 -27.57 9.98
N GLU A 350 -0.08 -28.44 9.20
CA GLU A 350 -1.34 -28.16 8.53
C GLU A 350 -2.47 -28.00 9.55
N GLU A 351 -2.58 -28.93 10.51
CA GLU A 351 -3.55 -28.84 11.60
C GLU A 351 -3.30 -27.58 12.45
N PHE A 352 -2.03 -27.25 12.72
CA PHE A 352 -1.67 -26.02 13.42
C PHE A 352 -2.17 -24.78 12.67
N VAL A 353 -1.91 -24.68 11.36
CA VAL A 353 -2.38 -23.56 10.54
C VAL A 353 -3.92 -23.48 10.54
N GLU A 354 -4.61 -24.60 10.40
CA GLU A 354 -6.07 -24.62 10.36
C GLU A 354 -6.70 -24.19 11.69
N LYS A 355 -6.23 -24.75 12.81
CA LYS A 355 -6.81 -24.53 14.14
C LYS A 355 -6.35 -23.23 14.80
N ILE A 356 -5.07 -22.88 14.66
CA ILE A 356 -4.46 -21.75 15.38
C ILE A 356 -4.38 -20.49 14.51
N LEU A 357 -4.14 -20.63 13.21
CA LEU A 357 -4.09 -19.49 12.29
C LEU A 357 -5.36 -19.36 11.45
N ALA A 358 -6.39 -20.14 11.74
CA ALA A 358 -7.65 -20.08 11.02
C ALA A 358 -7.49 -20.24 9.49
N GLY A 359 -6.47 -20.97 9.04
CA GLY A 359 -6.14 -21.13 7.61
C GLY A 359 -5.31 -19.99 7.01
N TYR A 360 -5.00 -18.93 7.77
CA TYR A 360 -4.16 -17.81 7.33
C TYR A 360 -2.68 -18.11 7.58
N GLY A 361 -2.17 -19.12 6.89
CA GLY A 361 -0.77 -19.52 6.95
C GLY A 361 -0.45 -20.48 5.83
N ILE A 362 0.82 -20.50 5.43
CA ILE A 362 1.33 -21.46 4.45
C ILE A 362 2.39 -22.28 5.17
N THR A 363 2.25 -23.60 5.17
CA THR A 363 3.24 -24.48 5.77
C THR A 363 4.51 -24.47 4.90
N ILE A 364 5.67 -24.37 5.54
CA ILE A 364 6.96 -24.37 4.87
C ILE A 364 7.93 -25.34 5.58
N ASN A 365 8.82 -25.91 4.79
CA ASN A 365 9.93 -26.76 5.24
C ASN A 365 11.30 -26.13 4.95
N SER A 366 11.31 -24.81 4.72
CA SER A 366 12.47 -24.01 4.33
C SER A 366 12.57 -22.79 5.23
N PRO A 367 13.79 -22.29 5.55
CA PRO A 367 13.98 -21.01 6.23
C PRO A 367 13.67 -19.80 5.34
N VAL A 368 13.24 -20.02 4.09
CA VAL A 368 12.90 -18.97 3.11
C VAL A 368 11.49 -19.22 2.58
N PRO A 369 10.63 -18.18 2.43
CA PRO A 369 9.27 -18.34 1.93
C PRO A 369 9.24 -18.87 0.49
N LEU A 370 8.18 -19.60 0.14
CA LEU A 370 8.04 -20.21 -1.19
C LEU A 370 8.02 -19.18 -2.33
N SER A 371 7.55 -17.96 -2.09
CA SER A 371 7.55 -16.88 -3.09
C SER A 371 8.95 -16.53 -3.61
N TYR A 372 9.98 -16.68 -2.78
CA TYR A 372 11.38 -16.48 -3.16
C TYR A 372 12.00 -17.72 -3.82
N LEU A 373 11.38 -18.88 -3.65
CA LEU A 373 11.81 -20.15 -4.21
C LEU A 373 11.02 -20.42 -5.49
N LYS A 374 11.37 -19.72 -6.59
CA LYS A 374 10.83 -20.04 -7.93
C LYS A 374 11.01 -21.56 -8.18
N ASN A 375 9.91 -22.26 -8.43
CA ASN A 375 9.83 -23.69 -8.79
C ASN A 375 10.19 -24.73 -7.70
N ARG A 376 9.39 -24.86 -6.64
CA ARG A 376 9.26 -26.16 -5.93
C ARG A 376 7.82 -26.50 -5.62
N ASN A 377 7.29 -27.52 -6.29
CA ASN A 377 6.12 -28.24 -5.83
C ASN A 377 6.46 -28.92 -4.51
N GLN A 378 5.70 -28.66 -3.45
CA GLN A 378 5.68 -29.53 -2.29
C GLN A 378 4.35 -30.28 -2.30
N ASP A 379 4.44 -31.52 -2.76
CA ASP A 379 3.48 -32.56 -2.41
C ASP A 379 3.96 -33.15 -1.10
N ASN A 380 3.09 -33.27 -0.08
CA ASN A 380 3.28 -34.15 1.08
C ASN A 380 2.05 -34.07 2.01
N ARG A 381 1.06 -34.94 1.77
CA ARG A 381 0.14 -35.38 2.82
C ARG A 381 0.68 -36.66 3.43
N GLN A 382 1.02 -36.64 4.71
CA GLN A 382 1.23 -37.85 5.52
C GLN A 382 0.20 -37.84 6.65
N GLU A 383 -0.46 -38.96 6.91
CA GLU A 383 -1.50 -39.06 7.95
C GLU A 383 -0.93 -39.01 9.38
N SER A 384 -1.68 -38.48 10.34
CA SER A 384 -1.21 -38.16 11.71
C SER A 384 -0.69 -39.35 12.52
N LEU A 385 -1.27 -40.54 12.36
CA LEU A 385 -0.81 -41.76 13.02
C LEU A 385 0.57 -42.19 12.52
N SER A 386 0.84 -42.04 11.21
CA SER A 386 2.13 -42.35 10.61
C SER A 386 3.24 -41.41 11.09
N ARG A 387 2.91 -40.15 11.41
CA ARG A 387 3.90 -39.15 11.83
C ARG A 387 4.48 -39.43 13.22
N LEU A 388 3.64 -39.74 14.20
CA LEU A 388 4.09 -40.03 15.57
C LEU A 388 4.85 -41.36 15.66
N GLU A 389 4.44 -42.37 14.88
CA GLU A 389 5.17 -43.61 14.74
C GLU A 389 6.53 -43.38 14.07
N GLY A 390 6.58 -42.54 13.03
CA GLY A 390 7.82 -42.08 12.41
C GLY A 390 8.75 -41.40 13.42
N ALA A 391 8.23 -40.48 14.23
CA ALA A 391 9.01 -39.79 15.27
C ALA A 391 9.60 -40.77 16.29
N LYS A 392 8.80 -41.75 16.74
CA LYS A 392 9.24 -42.79 17.67
C LYS A 392 10.28 -43.74 17.06
N SER A 393 10.30 -43.93 15.75
CA SER A 393 11.28 -44.79 15.08
C SER A 393 12.66 -44.14 14.93
N ILE A 394 12.73 -42.80 15.03
CA ILE A 394 13.98 -42.02 14.93
C ILE A 394 14.70 -41.94 16.29
N LEU A 395 13.95 -42.00 17.40
CA LEU A 395 14.43 -41.98 18.78
C LEU A 395 14.74 -43.39 19.27
#